data_AF-A0A958Z904-F1
#
_entry.id   AF-A0A958Z904-F1
#
_cell.length_a   1.000
_cell.length_b   1.000
_cell.length_c   1.000
_cell.angle_alpha   90.00
_cell.angle_beta   90.00
_cell.angle_gamma   90.00
#
_symmetry.space_group_name_H-M   'P 1'
#
loop_
_entity.id
_entity.type
_entity.pdbx_description
1 polymer ?
#
loop_
_entity_poly.entity_id
_entity_poly.type
_entity_poly.pdbx_seq_one_letter_code
_entity_poly.pdbx_strand_id
1 'polypeptide(L)'
;LLPASHFGPAFRCSPRLKFYATADSSFIWPGRCHCNPGWEIPVASPAKLVNFYPKYRIWNNPLCRYIRKKISGITSGIKKPKPTSLRLAVSIFLIIFLLFSWDCQTPYVDPTGTYELENETRNLMEDPIGYSGIIQVRTQKSNQIVMTFMVNKGAPSYNSGSFTDTLAYQFNRAIYVNPELDPSCKITFSFTNRGVTVKQETENYNCGCGFGHAVVADGYFRRISSDEPELKDPLTGQKFDN
;
A
#
# COMPACT_ATOMS: atom_id res chain seq x y z
N LEU A 1 16.50 17.22 17.48
CA LEU A 1 15.65 17.61 18.61
C LEU A 1 15.00 18.94 18.27
N LEU A 2 13.71 18.95 17.97
CA LEU A 2 12.96 20.20 17.78
C LEU A 2 12.39 20.63 19.14
N PRO A 3 12.48 21.92 19.52
CA PRO A 3 11.89 22.40 20.76
C PRO A 3 10.36 22.38 20.68
N ALA A 4 9.70 22.11 21.82
CA ALA A 4 8.25 21.98 21.95
C ALA A 4 7.46 23.29 21.73
N SER A 5 8.13 24.40 21.38
CA SER A 5 7.55 25.74 21.24
C SER A 5 6.80 25.99 19.93
N HIS A 6 6.60 24.96 19.09
CA HIS A 6 5.89 25.10 17.81
C HIS A 6 4.43 24.62 17.82
N PHE A 7 3.93 24.11 18.94
CA PHE A 7 2.51 23.79 19.08
C PHE A 7 1.78 24.99 19.68
N GLY A 8 0.78 25.50 18.95
CA GLY A 8 -0.08 26.58 19.42
C GLY A 8 -0.80 26.25 20.74
N PRO A 9 -1.45 27.23 21.39
CA PRO A 9 -1.98 27.12 22.75
C PRO A 9 -3.07 26.04 22.96
N ALA A 10 -3.51 25.36 21.91
CA ALA A 10 -4.56 24.35 21.93
C ALA A 10 -4.12 22.97 22.46
N PHE A 11 -2.80 22.71 22.58
CA PHE A 11 -2.29 21.38 22.94
C PHE A 11 -1.38 21.42 24.16
N ARG A 12 -1.63 20.53 25.12
CA ARG A 12 -0.71 20.27 26.24
C ARG A 12 -0.08 18.91 26.05
N CYS A 13 1.21 18.93 25.75
CA CYS A 13 2.00 17.72 25.50
C CYS A 13 3.09 17.60 26.57
N SER A 14 3.44 16.36 26.97
CA SER A 14 4.44 16.12 28.01
C SER A 14 5.82 16.67 27.61
N PRO A 15 6.58 17.35 28.50
CA PRO A 15 7.81 18.08 28.14
C PRO A 15 9.00 17.18 27.78
N ARG A 16 8.87 15.85 27.87
CA ARG A 16 9.92 14.88 27.49
C ARG A 16 9.57 14.12 26.22
N LEU A 17 9.13 14.82 25.19
CA LEU A 17 8.85 14.21 23.90
C LEU A 17 10.14 14.06 23.08
N LYS A 18 10.44 12.82 22.70
CA LYS A 18 11.49 12.48 21.74
C LYS A 18 10.84 11.85 20.51
N PHE A 19 11.22 12.33 19.35
CA PHE A 19 10.90 11.70 18.07
C PHE A 19 12.02 10.72 17.75
N TYR A 20 11.64 9.49 17.41
CA TYR A 20 12.57 8.49 16.92
C TYR A 20 12.33 8.31 15.43
N ALA A 21 13.35 8.61 14.63
CA ALA A 21 13.37 8.24 13.23
C ALA A 21 13.86 6.80 13.14
N THR A 22 13.08 5.96 12.48
CA THR A 22 13.43 4.57 12.21
C THR A 22 14.15 4.44 10.87
N ALA A 23 14.82 3.31 10.65
CA ALA A 23 15.67 3.08 9.48
C ALA A 23 14.89 3.08 8.13
N ASP A 24 13.58 2.89 8.18
CA ASP A 24 12.63 2.95 7.06
C ASP A 24 12.07 4.37 6.81
N SER A 25 12.58 5.40 7.51
CA SER A 25 12.10 6.79 7.43
C SER A 25 10.67 7.00 7.96
N SER A 26 10.12 6.08 8.74
CA SER A 26 8.92 6.33 9.52
C SER A 26 9.26 7.05 10.83
N PHE A 27 8.27 7.73 11.40
CA PHE A 27 8.40 8.41 12.69
C PHE A 27 7.53 7.68 13.69
N ILE A 28 8.15 7.12 14.72
CA ILE A 28 7.40 6.51 15.82
C ILE A 28 7.13 7.60 16.85
N TRP A 29 5.85 7.77 17.17
CA TRP A 29 5.39 8.68 18.20
C TRP A 29 4.76 7.90 19.36
N PRO A 30 5.48 7.67 20.47
CA PRO A 30 4.94 6.95 21.62
C PRO A 30 4.19 7.85 22.61
N GLY A 31 4.00 9.14 22.30
CA GLY A 31 3.36 10.11 23.21
C GLY A 31 1.85 10.16 23.04
N ARG A 32 1.11 10.43 24.12
CA ARG A 32 -0.28 10.93 24.05
C ARG A 32 -0.25 12.44 24.29
N CYS A 33 -0.95 13.22 23.45
CA CYS A 33 -1.30 14.59 23.76
C CYS A 33 -2.78 14.67 24.08
N HIS A 34 -3.14 15.57 24.98
CA HIS A 34 -4.53 15.87 25.31
C HIS A 34 -4.85 17.28 24.80
N CYS A 35 -6.04 17.44 24.23
CA CYS A 35 -6.62 18.76 23.96
C CYS A 35 -6.90 19.45 25.29
N ASN A 36 -6.71 20.78 25.33
CA ASN A 36 -7.14 21.56 26.49
C ASN A 36 -8.68 21.54 26.60
N PRO A 37 -9.25 21.58 27.82
CA PRO A 37 -10.69 21.66 28.02
C PRO A 37 -11.29 22.85 27.25
N GLY A 38 -12.39 22.63 26.53
CA GLY A 38 -13.04 23.65 25.69
C GLY A 38 -12.56 23.70 24.23
N TRP A 39 -11.63 22.83 23.83
CA TRP A 39 -11.23 22.64 22.44
C TRP A 39 -11.74 21.30 21.91
N GLU A 40 -12.58 21.34 20.89
CA GLU A 40 -12.97 20.17 20.11
C GLU A 40 -12.19 20.17 18.78
N ILE A 41 -11.81 18.98 18.32
CA ILE A 41 -11.27 18.82 16.98
C ILE A 41 -12.49 18.88 16.04
N PRO A 42 -12.56 19.85 15.10
CA PRO A 42 -13.67 19.89 14.17
C PRO A 42 -13.67 18.59 13.36
N VAL A 43 -14.71 17.77 13.55
CA VAL A 43 -14.97 16.60 12.72
C VAL A 43 -15.41 17.14 11.37
N ALA A 44 -14.53 17.09 10.38
CA ALA A 44 -14.85 17.60 9.05
C ALA A 44 -16.02 16.79 8.45
N SER A 45 -17.14 17.47 8.21
CA SER A 45 -18.29 16.98 7.43
C SER A 45 -17.89 16.61 6.00
N PRO A 46 -18.49 15.57 5.37
CA PRO A 46 -18.07 15.07 4.06
C PRO A 46 -18.62 15.97 2.95
N ALA A 47 -17.95 17.09 2.67
CA ALA A 47 -18.23 17.91 1.51
C ALA A 47 -16.97 18.10 0.66
N LYS A 48 -16.98 17.45 -0.52
CA LYS A 48 -16.10 17.67 -1.68
C LYS A 48 -14.60 17.74 -1.37
N LEU A 49 -13.99 16.55 -1.30
CA LEU A 49 -12.56 16.41 -1.59
C LEU A 49 -12.32 16.71 -3.08
N VAL A 50 -11.92 17.95 -3.34
CA VAL A 50 -11.22 18.32 -4.58
C VAL A 50 -9.94 17.48 -4.62
N ASN A 51 -9.74 16.75 -5.72
CA ASN A 51 -8.56 15.94 -6.00
C ASN A 51 -7.26 16.74 -5.84
N PHE A 52 -6.65 16.68 -4.66
CA PHE A 52 -5.26 17.04 -4.48
C PHE A 52 -4.41 15.80 -4.74
N TYR A 53 -3.88 15.70 -5.96
CA TYR A 53 -2.84 14.74 -6.29
C TYR A 53 -1.60 15.05 -5.44
N PRO A 54 -1.14 14.14 -4.56
CA PRO A 54 0.20 14.28 -4.03
C PRO A 54 1.18 14.06 -5.19
N LYS A 55 1.95 15.11 -5.52
CA LYS A 55 3.17 15.00 -6.33
C LYS A 55 4.08 13.98 -5.66
N TYR A 56 4.07 12.73 -6.14
CA TYR A 56 4.86 11.66 -5.56
C TYR A 56 6.36 11.96 -5.67
N ARG A 57 7.04 11.85 -4.53
CA ARG A 57 8.50 11.89 -4.39
C ARG A 57 9.05 10.53 -4.84
N ILE A 58 9.52 10.44 -6.08
CA ILE A 58 10.05 9.23 -6.77
C ILE A 58 11.36 8.67 -6.13
N TRP A 59 11.76 9.12 -4.94
CA TRP A 59 13.12 8.95 -4.43
C TRP A 59 13.42 7.70 -3.59
N ASN A 60 12.45 6.80 -3.33
CA ASN A 60 12.65 5.68 -2.41
C ASN A 60 12.85 4.28 -3.03
N ASN A 61 12.92 4.18 -4.37
CA ASN A 61 13.26 2.92 -5.04
C ASN A 61 14.70 2.47 -4.64
N PRO A 62 14.92 1.20 -4.23
CA PRO A 62 16.24 0.68 -3.85
C PRO A 62 17.28 0.79 -4.98
N LEU A 63 16.87 0.69 -6.25
CA LEU A 63 17.73 0.90 -7.41
C LEU A 63 18.22 2.35 -7.50
N CYS A 64 17.34 3.33 -7.26
CA CYS A 64 17.69 4.75 -7.20
C CYS A 64 18.64 5.06 -6.03
N ARG A 65 18.48 4.38 -4.88
CA ARG A 65 19.38 4.52 -3.72
C ARG A 65 20.79 3.99 -4.02
N TYR A 66 20.90 2.86 -4.73
CA TYR A 66 22.20 2.28 -5.13
C TYR A 66 22.96 3.20 -6.09
N ILE A 67 22.30 3.71 -7.13
CA ILE A 67 22.89 4.64 -8.10
C ILE A 67 23.38 5.92 -7.41
N ARG A 68 22.60 6.47 -6.46
CA ARG A 68 22.97 7.66 -5.69
C ARG A 68 24.23 7.46 -4.84
N LYS A 69 24.35 6.34 -4.11
CA LYS A 69 25.54 6.03 -3.30
C LYS A 69 26.80 5.91 -4.16
N LYS A 70 26.67 5.30 -5.35
CA LYS A 70 27.81 5.12 -6.27
C LYS A 70 28.28 6.45 -6.88
N ILE A 71 27.36 7.35 -7.21
CA ILE A 71 27.70 8.71 -7.70
C ILE A 71 28.38 9.55 -6.60
N SER A 72 27.93 9.47 -5.35
CA SER A 72 28.55 10.23 -4.24
C SER A 72 29.99 9.81 -3.91
N GLY A 73 30.39 8.58 -4.25
CA GLY A 73 31.77 8.12 -4.07
C GLY A 73 32.74 8.65 -5.13
N ILE A 74 32.25 9.10 -6.28
CA ILE A 74 33.08 9.55 -7.40
C ILE A 74 33.54 11.01 -7.22
N THR A 75 32.87 11.80 -6.39
CA THR A 75 33.11 13.25 -6.27
C THR A 75 34.20 13.65 -5.28
N SER A 76 34.79 12.74 -4.49
CA SER A 76 35.74 13.09 -3.43
C SER A 76 37.20 13.31 -3.88
N GLY A 77 37.53 13.15 -5.17
CA GLY A 77 38.92 13.22 -5.67
C GLY A 77 39.22 14.28 -6.75
N ILE A 78 38.25 15.11 -7.15
CA ILE A 78 38.40 15.94 -8.36
C ILE A 78 38.96 17.34 -8.00
N LYS A 79 40.19 17.65 -8.45
CA LYS A 79 40.81 18.99 -8.37
C LYS A 79 39.96 20.04 -9.10
N LYS A 80 39.84 21.25 -8.53
CA LYS A 80 38.98 22.35 -9.02
C LYS A 80 39.24 22.66 -10.51
N PRO A 81 38.26 22.47 -11.42
CA PRO A 81 38.43 22.74 -12.84
C PRO A 81 38.40 24.24 -13.17
N LYS A 82 39.08 24.63 -14.26
CA LYS A 82 39.12 26.01 -14.77
C LYS A 82 37.71 26.49 -15.22
N PRO A 83 37.39 27.79 -15.04
CA PRO A 83 36.01 28.33 -15.07
C PRO A 83 35.26 28.24 -16.41
N THR A 84 35.95 28.05 -17.54
CA THR A 84 35.30 27.88 -18.86
C THR A 84 34.80 26.45 -19.13
N SER A 85 35.31 25.43 -18.42
CA SER A 85 34.89 24.03 -18.62
C SER A 85 33.64 23.63 -17.83
N LEU A 86 33.23 24.45 -16.86
CA LEU A 86 32.12 24.14 -15.95
C LEU A 86 30.76 24.19 -16.65
N ARG A 87 30.58 25.11 -17.61
CA ARG A 87 29.31 25.25 -18.34
C ARG A 87 29.00 24.02 -19.20
N LEU A 88 30.01 23.47 -19.88
CA LEU A 88 29.85 22.28 -20.70
C LEU A 88 29.55 21.03 -19.85
N ALA A 89 30.24 20.87 -18.71
CA ALA A 89 30.02 19.75 -17.80
C ALA A 89 28.62 19.77 -17.18
N VAL A 90 28.09 20.95 -16.81
CA VAL A 90 26.74 21.09 -16.26
C VAL A 90 25.68 20.76 -17.31
N SER A 91 25.86 21.21 -18.56
CA SER A 91 24.94 20.88 -19.67
C SER A 91 24.94 19.38 -19.98
N ILE A 92 26.09 18.73 -20.02
CA ILE A 92 26.20 17.28 -20.23
C ILE A 92 25.53 16.52 -19.07
N PHE A 93 25.73 16.95 -17.83
CA PHE A 93 25.10 16.32 -16.67
C PHE A 93 23.57 16.45 -16.68
N LEU A 94 23.03 17.60 -17.08
CA LEU A 94 21.58 17.81 -17.25
C LEU A 94 20.99 16.93 -18.35
N ILE A 95 21.68 16.79 -19.49
CA ILE A 95 21.24 15.89 -20.58
C ILE A 95 21.26 14.44 -20.10
N ILE A 96 22.31 14.00 -19.41
CA ILE A 96 22.39 12.66 -18.83
C ILE A 96 21.26 12.44 -17.80
N PHE A 97 21.00 13.41 -16.93
CA PHE A 97 19.92 13.31 -15.94
C PHE A 97 18.53 13.22 -16.58
N LEU A 98 18.30 13.93 -17.69
CA LEU A 98 17.07 13.83 -18.49
C LEU A 98 16.98 12.48 -19.22
N LEU A 99 18.08 11.91 -19.70
CA LEU A 99 18.10 10.60 -20.34
C LEU A 99 17.92 9.43 -19.35
N PHE A 100 18.39 9.57 -18.11
CA PHE A 100 18.15 8.58 -17.04
C PHE A 100 16.77 8.68 -16.39
N SER A 101 15.94 9.63 -16.84
CA SER A 101 14.54 9.76 -16.42
C SER A 101 13.62 8.84 -17.21
N TRP A 102 14.15 7.89 -17.99
CA TRP A 102 13.37 6.83 -18.63
C TRP A 102 12.71 5.98 -17.58
N ASP A 103 11.52 6.47 -17.22
CA ASP A 103 10.35 5.80 -16.76
C ASP A 103 10.57 4.29 -16.60
N CYS A 104 10.89 3.92 -15.36
CA CYS A 104 10.74 2.56 -14.90
C CYS A 104 9.24 2.27 -14.78
N GLN A 105 8.53 2.32 -15.91
CA GLN A 105 7.16 1.88 -16.02
C GLN A 105 7.23 0.36 -15.98
N THR A 106 6.72 -0.21 -14.89
CA THR A 106 6.48 -1.65 -14.83
C THR A 106 5.54 -2.01 -15.98
N PRO A 107 5.82 -3.04 -16.79
CA PRO A 107 4.92 -3.44 -17.86
C PRO A 107 3.53 -3.72 -17.28
N TYR A 108 2.49 -3.27 -17.98
CA TYR A 108 1.11 -3.52 -17.58
C TYR A 108 0.86 -5.03 -17.48
N VAL A 109 0.24 -5.45 -16.37
CA VAL A 109 -0.20 -6.82 -16.12
C VAL A 109 -1.71 -6.84 -16.25
N ASP A 110 -2.25 -7.67 -17.13
CA ASP A 110 -3.69 -7.96 -17.15
C ASP A 110 -4.05 -8.75 -15.88
N PRO A 111 -4.84 -8.16 -14.95
CA PRO A 111 -5.17 -8.78 -13.69
C PRO A 111 -6.29 -9.83 -13.81
N THR A 112 -6.92 -10.01 -14.98
CA THR A 112 -8.04 -10.94 -15.16
C THR A 112 -7.66 -12.37 -14.80
N GLY A 113 -8.50 -13.06 -14.04
CA GLY A 113 -8.27 -14.46 -13.69
C GLY A 113 -8.71 -14.84 -12.30
N THR A 114 -8.36 -16.06 -11.93
CA THR A 114 -8.59 -16.61 -10.59
C THR A 114 -7.26 -16.87 -9.89
N TYR A 115 -7.19 -16.48 -8.63
CA TYR A 115 -6.01 -16.59 -7.78
C TYR A 115 -6.35 -17.29 -6.48
N GLU A 116 -5.44 -18.13 -5.98
CA GLU A 116 -5.60 -18.92 -4.77
C GLU A 116 -4.46 -18.66 -3.81
N LEU A 117 -4.77 -18.51 -2.51
CA LEU A 117 -3.79 -18.26 -1.47
C LEU A 117 -2.77 -19.41 -1.40
N GLU A 118 -1.50 -19.08 -1.61
CA GLU A 118 -0.39 -20.01 -1.48
C GLU A 118 0.02 -20.08 0.00
N ASN A 119 -0.46 -21.12 0.69
CA ASN A 119 -0.14 -21.39 2.08
C ASN A 119 0.18 -22.87 2.28
N GLU A 120 1.05 -23.18 3.25
CA GLU A 120 1.32 -24.54 3.69
C GLU A 120 0.13 -25.03 4.52
N THR A 121 -0.95 -25.45 3.87
CA THR A 121 -2.05 -26.14 4.54
C THR A 121 -1.56 -27.50 5.03
N ARG A 122 -1.65 -27.73 6.34
CA ARG A 122 -1.37 -29.05 6.93
C ARG A 122 -2.70 -29.78 7.07
N ASN A 123 -2.87 -30.84 6.30
CA ASN A 123 -3.99 -31.75 6.45
C ASN A 123 -3.74 -32.63 7.67
N LEU A 124 -4.17 -32.17 8.85
CA LEU A 124 -4.18 -32.96 10.07
C LEU A 124 -5.60 -33.52 10.23
N MET A 125 -5.77 -34.81 9.94
CA MET A 125 -6.97 -35.59 10.27
C MET A 125 -8.29 -34.86 9.91
N GLU A 126 -8.56 -34.74 8.61
CA GLU A 126 -9.81 -34.27 7.99
C GLU A 126 -10.15 -32.77 8.04
N ASP A 127 -9.57 -31.98 8.94
CA ASP A 127 -9.80 -30.52 8.97
C ASP A 127 -8.64 -29.72 8.35
N PRO A 128 -8.90 -28.82 7.39
CA PRO A 128 -7.87 -27.93 6.86
C PRO A 128 -7.43 -26.95 7.95
N ILE A 129 -6.20 -27.11 8.43
CA ILE A 129 -5.59 -26.18 9.37
C ILE A 129 -4.86 -25.11 8.56
N GLY A 130 -5.28 -23.86 8.76
CA GLY A 130 -4.63 -22.68 8.22
C GLY A 130 -5.54 -21.83 7.34
N TYR A 131 -4.92 -20.80 6.76
CA TYR A 131 -5.61 -19.86 5.91
C TYR A 131 -5.83 -20.44 4.51
N SER A 132 -7.02 -20.20 3.98
CA SER A 132 -7.37 -20.42 2.56
C SER A 132 -7.97 -19.13 2.00
N GLY A 133 -7.85 -18.88 0.71
CA GLY A 133 -8.50 -17.73 0.10
C GLY A 133 -8.51 -17.77 -1.41
N ILE A 134 -9.48 -17.07 -1.99
CA ILE A 134 -9.69 -16.98 -3.44
C ILE A 134 -9.87 -15.50 -3.81
N ILE A 135 -9.29 -15.12 -4.95
CA ILE A 135 -9.54 -13.85 -5.62
C ILE A 135 -10.01 -14.16 -7.03
N GLN A 136 -11.12 -13.58 -7.46
CA GLN A 136 -11.51 -13.58 -8.87
C GLN A 136 -11.53 -12.14 -9.35
N VAL A 137 -10.93 -11.90 -10.51
CA VAL A 137 -10.79 -10.56 -11.06
C VAL A 137 -11.21 -10.56 -12.52
N ARG A 138 -12.00 -9.56 -12.89
CA ARG A 138 -12.36 -9.26 -14.27
C ARG A 138 -12.02 -7.80 -14.56
N THR A 139 -11.26 -7.54 -15.63
CA THR A 139 -11.08 -6.18 -16.13
C THR A 139 -12.38 -5.66 -16.75
N GLN A 140 -12.78 -4.42 -16.44
CA GLN A 140 -13.86 -3.72 -17.13
C GLN A 140 -13.27 -2.66 -18.07
N LYS A 141 -13.34 -1.37 -17.67
CA LYS A 141 -12.79 -0.23 -18.41
C LYS A 141 -11.28 -0.13 -18.21
N SER A 142 -10.60 0.70 -19.00
CA SER A 142 -9.13 0.74 -19.11
C SER A 142 -8.32 0.85 -17.81
N ASN A 143 -8.93 1.24 -16.67
CA ASN A 143 -8.27 1.29 -15.36
C ASN A 143 -9.19 0.85 -14.20
N GLN A 144 -10.16 -0.02 -14.46
CA GLN A 144 -11.07 -0.55 -13.44
C GLN A 144 -11.14 -2.07 -13.51
N ILE A 145 -11.18 -2.68 -12.33
CA ILE A 145 -11.40 -4.11 -12.16
C ILE A 145 -12.62 -4.32 -11.28
N VAL A 146 -13.38 -5.36 -11.57
CA VAL A 146 -14.35 -5.91 -10.62
C VAL A 146 -13.71 -7.14 -10.01
N MET A 147 -13.76 -7.24 -8.69
CA MET A 147 -13.17 -8.37 -7.99
C MET A 147 -14.06 -8.91 -6.88
N THR A 148 -14.02 -10.22 -6.72
CA THR A 148 -14.49 -10.92 -5.53
C THR A 148 -13.26 -11.37 -4.76
N PHE A 149 -13.29 -11.18 -3.44
CA PHE A 149 -12.20 -11.54 -2.55
C PHE A 149 -12.77 -12.29 -1.35
N MET A 150 -12.16 -13.40 -0.99
CA MET A 150 -12.49 -14.18 0.20
C MET A 150 -11.23 -14.74 0.84
N VAL A 151 -11.16 -14.66 2.17
CA VAL A 151 -10.14 -15.32 2.98
C VAL A 151 -10.80 -15.96 4.20
N ASN A 152 -10.38 -17.18 4.53
CA ASN A 152 -10.85 -17.97 5.66
C ASN A 152 -9.65 -18.33 6.54
N LYS A 153 -9.81 -18.23 7.87
CA LYS A 153 -8.75 -18.50 8.86
C LYS A 153 -8.55 -19.99 9.19
N GLY A 154 -9.53 -20.84 8.88
CA GLY A 154 -9.52 -22.27 9.24
C GLY A 154 -9.58 -22.52 10.75
N ALA A 155 -9.41 -23.78 11.16
CA ALA A 155 -9.41 -24.18 12.56
C ALA A 155 -8.30 -23.48 13.38
N PRO A 156 -8.50 -23.22 14.68
CA PRO A 156 -9.68 -23.55 15.51
C PRO A 156 -10.75 -22.44 15.53
N SER A 157 -10.53 -21.32 14.85
CA SER A 157 -11.40 -20.15 14.88
C SER A 157 -11.83 -19.83 13.45
N TYR A 158 -12.91 -20.50 13.04
CA TYR A 158 -13.53 -20.37 11.72
C TYR A 158 -14.13 -18.97 11.54
N ASN A 159 -13.28 -18.03 11.16
CA ASN A 159 -13.68 -16.69 10.74
C ASN A 159 -13.32 -16.49 9.27
N SER A 160 -14.11 -15.68 8.59
CA SER A 160 -13.97 -15.37 7.17
C SER A 160 -14.15 -13.88 6.92
N GLY A 161 -13.43 -13.36 5.94
CA GLY A 161 -13.60 -12.03 5.40
C GLY A 161 -13.83 -12.09 3.90
N SER A 162 -14.78 -11.32 3.41
CA SER A 162 -15.05 -11.26 1.98
C SER A 162 -15.64 -9.93 1.54
N PHE A 163 -15.44 -9.59 0.26
CA PHE A 163 -16.13 -8.49 -0.39
C PHE A 163 -16.23 -8.73 -1.90
N THR A 164 -17.14 -8.00 -2.54
CA THR A 164 -17.24 -7.86 -3.99
C THR A 164 -17.28 -6.37 -4.31
N ASP A 165 -16.33 -5.85 -5.09
CA ASP A 165 -16.23 -4.40 -5.35
C ASP A 165 -15.58 -4.08 -6.70
N THR A 166 -15.76 -2.85 -7.16
CA THR A 166 -15.10 -2.27 -8.34
C THR A 166 -13.96 -1.36 -7.90
N LEU A 167 -12.71 -1.76 -8.18
CA LEU A 167 -11.52 -1.03 -7.75
C LEU A 167 -10.83 -0.32 -8.92
N ALA A 168 -10.21 0.82 -8.62
CA ALA A 168 -9.27 1.46 -9.53
C ALA A 168 -8.00 0.60 -9.64
N TYR A 169 -7.54 0.37 -10.87
CA TYR A 169 -6.37 -0.43 -11.19
C TYR A 169 -5.31 0.43 -11.90
N GLN A 170 -4.19 0.68 -11.22
CA GLN A 170 -3.10 1.51 -11.74
C GLN A 170 -1.75 0.99 -11.23
N PHE A 171 -0.72 1.03 -12.09
CA PHE A 171 0.63 0.55 -11.74
C PHE A 171 0.62 -0.88 -11.19
N ASN A 172 -0.15 -1.75 -11.83
CA ASN A 172 -0.39 -3.14 -11.43
C ASN A 172 -0.86 -3.30 -9.99
N ARG A 173 -1.63 -2.33 -9.48
CA ARG A 173 -2.13 -2.32 -8.12
C ARG A 173 -3.59 -1.91 -8.05
N ALA A 174 -4.30 -2.54 -7.12
CA ALA A 174 -5.63 -2.12 -6.68
C ALA A 174 -5.63 -1.95 -5.17
N ILE A 175 -6.46 -1.03 -4.67
CA ILE A 175 -6.54 -0.72 -3.24
C ILE A 175 -8.01 -0.73 -2.85
N TYR A 176 -8.35 -1.58 -1.88
CA TYR A 176 -9.65 -1.60 -1.23
C TYR A 176 -9.59 -0.85 0.10
N VAL A 177 -10.59 -0.04 0.37
CA VAL A 177 -10.82 0.68 1.64
C VAL A 177 -12.32 0.59 1.92
N ASN A 178 -12.70 0.25 3.14
CA ASN A 178 -14.10 0.27 3.56
C ASN A 178 -14.33 1.47 4.50
N PRO A 179 -14.76 2.63 3.98
CA PRO A 179 -14.91 3.83 4.79
C PRO A 179 -16.06 3.73 5.81
N GLU A 180 -17.01 2.81 5.62
CA GLU A 180 -18.20 2.68 6.47
C GLU A 180 -17.92 1.88 7.74
N LEU A 181 -17.12 0.81 7.62
CA LEU A 181 -16.83 -0.10 8.73
C LEU A 181 -15.51 0.21 9.43
N ASP A 182 -14.45 0.49 8.66
CA ASP A 182 -13.12 0.74 9.19
C ASP A 182 -12.29 1.57 8.19
N PRO A 183 -12.35 2.92 8.26
CA PRO A 183 -11.61 3.79 7.35
C PRO A 183 -10.09 3.70 7.55
N SER A 184 -9.63 3.11 8.66
CA SER A 184 -8.20 2.85 8.89
C SER A 184 -7.71 1.61 8.15
N CYS A 185 -8.63 0.70 7.77
CA CYS A 185 -8.27 -0.48 7.02
C CYS A 185 -8.04 -0.17 5.54
N LYS A 186 -6.91 -0.65 5.05
CA LYS A 186 -6.54 -0.66 3.64
C LYS A 186 -6.01 -2.03 3.24
N ILE A 187 -6.51 -2.56 2.12
CA ILE A 187 -5.99 -3.79 1.52
C ILE A 187 -5.42 -3.44 0.15
N THR A 188 -4.12 -3.70 -0.02
CA THR A 188 -3.39 -3.44 -1.26
C THR A 188 -3.13 -4.74 -1.99
N PHE A 189 -3.58 -4.81 -3.24
CA PHE A 189 -3.36 -5.91 -4.17
C PHE A 189 -2.28 -5.51 -5.16
N SER A 190 -1.16 -6.23 -5.20
CA SER A 190 -0.04 -5.99 -6.13
C SER A 190 0.10 -7.14 -7.10
N PHE A 191 -0.26 -6.90 -8.36
CA PHE A 191 -0.36 -7.90 -9.41
C PHE A 191 0.97 -8.11 -10.12
N THR A 192 1.23 -9.37 -10.45
CA THR A 192 2.34 -9.83 -11.28
C THR A 192 1.81 -10.88 -12.25
N ASN A 193 2.58 -11.22 -13.28
CA ASN A 193 2.18 -12.29 -14.23
C ASN A 193 1.93 -13.65 -13.56
N ARG A 194 2.43 -13.88 -12.33
CA ARG A 194 2.34 -15.16 -11.61
C ARG A 194 1.24 -15.18 -10.54
N GLY A 195 0.77 -14.02 -10.09
CA GLY A 195 -0.13 -13.93 -8.94
C GLY A 195 -0.22 -12.54 -8.33
N VAL A 196 -0.84 -12.45 -7.17
CA VAL A 196 -1.14 -11.21 -6.45
C VAL A 196 -0.56 -11.26 -5.05
N THR A 197 0.26 -10.27 -4.68
CA THR A 197 0.62 -10.05 -3.28
C THR A 197 -0.43 -9.17 -2.62
N VAL A 198 -1.06 -9.67 -1.57
CA VAL A 198 -2.06 -8.97 -0.77
C VAL A 198 -1.41 -8.50 0.53
N LYS A 199 -1.62 -7.23 0.87
CA LYS A 199 -1.17 -6.63 2.13
C LYS A 199 -2.31 -5.82 2.77
N GLN A 200 -2.63 -6.17 4.00
CA GLN A 200 -3.58 -5.50 4.87
C GLN A 200 -2.83 -4.54 5.80
N GLU A 201 -3.35 -3.33 5.93
CA GLU A 201 -2.89 -2.32 6.86
C GLU A 201 -4.13 -1.89 7.66
N THR A 202 -4.14 -2.06 8.98
CA THR A 202 -5.24 -1.65 9.87
C THR A 202 -4.67 -1.25 11.23
N GLU A 203 -5.35 -0.36 11.94
CA GLU A 203 -5.00 -0.02 13.32
C GLU A 203 -5.33 -1.15 14.30
N ASN A 204 -6.31 -2.01 13.99
CA ASN A 204 -6.77 -3.07 14.87
C ASN A 204 -7.14 -4.36 14.11
N TYR A 205 -6.24 -5.34 14.11
CA TYR A 205 -6.47 -6.66 13.51
C TYR A 205 -7.60 -7.48 14.15
N ASN A 206 -8.10 -7.11 15.33
CA ASN A 206 -9.21 -7.84 15.95
C ASN A 206 -10.56 -7.54 15.29
N CYS A 207 -10.71 -6.40 14.61
CA CYS A 207 -11.95 -6.02 13.92
C CYS A 207 -11.71 -5.37 12.55
N GLY A 208 -10.47 -5.43 12.05
CA GLY A 208 -10.06 -4.71 10.86
C GLY A 208 -10.82 -5.14 9.61
N CYS A 209 -11.13 -4.17 8.75
CA CYS A 209 -11.66 -4.38 7.40
C CYS A 209 -13.06 -5.02 7.32
N GLY A 210 -13.74 -5.23 8.44
CA GLY A 210 -15.02 -5.95 8.48
C GLY A 210 -14.89 -7.47 8.27
N PHE A 211 -13.69 -8.05 8.36
CA PHE A 211 -13.43 -9.46 8.05
C PHE A 211 -13.61 -10.40 9.25
N GLY A 212 -14.28 -9.96 10.30
CA GLY A 212 -14.44 -10.72 11.54
C GLY A 212 -13.15 -10.76 12.38
N HIS A 213 -13.19 -11.54 13.46
CA HIS A 213 -12.15 -11.48 14.48
C HIS A 213 -10.83 -12.13 14.04
N ALA A 214 -9.76 -11.33 14.01
CA ALA A 214 -8.39 -11.79 13.75
C ALA A 214 -8.24 -12.52 12.40
N VAL A 215 -8.95 -12.06 11.38
CA VAL A 215 -8.75 -12.46 9.99
C VAL A 215 -7.76 -11.49 9.35
N VAL A 216 -6.69 -12.04 8.79
CA VAL A 216 -5.60 -11.29 8.16
C VAL A 216 -5.51 -11.75 6.71
N ALA A 217 -5.65 -10.80 5.78
CA ALA A 217 -5.67 -11.06 4.34
C ALA A 217 -4.27 -11.13 3.70
N ASP A 218 -3.21 -10.92 4.49
CA ASP A 218 -1.82 -10.93 4.02
C ASP A 218 -1.46 -12.28 3.40
N GLY A 219 -0.86 -12.22 2.21
CA GLY A 219 -0.40 -13.43 1.55
C GLY A 219 -0.05 -13.23 0.09
N TYR A 220 0.45 -14.30 -0.52
CA TYR A 220 0.62 -14.40 -1.96
C TYR A 220 -0.45 -15.32 -2.53
N PHE A 221 -1.22 -14.82 -3.48
CA PHE A 221 -2.24 -15.57 -4.17
C PHE A 221 -1.73 -15.94 -5.56
N ARG A 222 -1.43 -17.21 -5.76
CA ARG A 222 -0.93 -17.74 -7.03
C ARG A 222 -2.06 -17.74 -8.06
N ARG A 223 -1.77 -17.32 -9.29
CA ARG A 223 -2.73 -17.41 -10.40
C ARG A 223 -2.96 -18.88 -10.75
N ILE A 224 -4.21 -19.32 -10.68
CA ILE A 224 -4.64 -20.68 -11.05
C ILE A 224 -5.37 -20.73 -12.39
N SER A 225 -5.95 -19.61 -12.82
CA SER A 225 -6.52 -19.46 -14.17
C SER A 225 -6.34 -18.04 -14.69
N SER A 226 -6.15 -17.92 -16.00
CA SER A 226 -6.11 -16.64 -16.72
C SER A 226 -7.43 -16.31 -17.41
N ASP A 227 -8.38 -17.24 -17.39
CA ASP A 227 -9.69 -17.06 -18.03
C ASP A 227 -10.52 -16.05 -17.25
N GLU A 228 -11.43 -15.38 -17.95
CA GLU A 228 -12.38 -14.45 -17.34
C GLU A 228 -13.33 -15.22 -16.39
N PRO A 229 -13.31 -14.95 -15.07
CA PRO A 229 -14.12 -15.70 -14.13
C PRO A 229 -15.58 -15.24 -14.13
N GLU A 230 -16.51 -16.17 -13.88
CA GLU A 230 -17.87 -15.81 -13.45
C GLU A 230 -17.82 -15.27 -12.02
N LEU A 231 -17.98 -13.95 -11.86
CA LEU A 231 -17.99 -13.31 -10.55
C LEU A 231 -19.28 -13.66 -9.80
N LYS A 232 -19.11 -14.29 -8.64
CA LYS A 232 -20.19 -14.61 -7.70
C LYS A 232 -19.82 -14.08 -6.34
N ASP A 233 -20.80 -13.56 -5.63
CA ASP A 233 -20.61 -13.23 -4.23
C ASP A 233 -20.19 -14.50 -3.46
N PRO A 234 -19.08 -14.46 -2.71
CA PRO A 234 -18.50 -15.66 -2.11
C PRO A 234 -19.36 -16.24 -0.97
N LEU A 235 -20.26 -15.46 -0.38
CA LEU A 235 -21.12 -15.91 0.72
C LEU A 235 -22.48 -16.42 0.24
N THR A 236 -23.06 -15.73 -0.75
CA THR A 236 -24.43 -16.00 -1.23
C THR A 236 -24.46 -16.80 -2.54
N GLY A 237 -23.35 -16.82 -3.29
CA GLY A 237 -23.29 -17.41 -4.63
C GLY A 237 -24.05 -16.62 -5.70
N GLN A 238 -24.62 -15.46 -5.35
CA GLN A 238 -25.35 -14.62 -6.28
C GLN A 238 -24.39 -14.08 -7.36
N LYS A 239 -24.80 -14.15 -8.62
CA LYS A 239 -24.02 -13.59 -9.74
C LYS A 239 -23.94 -12.07 -9.60
N PHE A 240 -22.74 -11.54 -9.85
CA PHE A 240 -22.51 -10.11 -9.87
C PHE A 240 -22.69 -9.58 -11.30
N ASP A 241 -23.91 -9.16 -11.60
CA ASP A 241 -24.29 -8.61 -12.91
C ASP A 241 -24.10 -7.08 -12.87
N ASN A 242 -22.91 -6.61 -13.23
CA ASN A 242 -22.55 -5.19 -13.26
C ASN A 242 -21.92 -4.80 -14.59
#